data_AF-A0A7J7UWM8-F1
#
_entry.id   AF-A0A7J7UWM8-F1
#
_cell.length_a   1.000
_cell.length_b   1.000
_cell.length_c   1.000
_cell.angle_alpha   90.00
_cell.angle_beta   90.00
_cell.angle_gamma   90.00
#
_symmetry.space_group_name_H-M   'P 1'
#
loop_
_entity.id
_entity.type
_entity.pdbx_description
1 polymer ?
#
loop_
_entity_poly.entity_id
_entity_poly.type
_entity_poly.pdbx_seq_one_letter_code
_entity_poly.pdbx_strand_id
1 'polypeptide(L)'
;MTFELFSKIPPLVGSFLRSKNKEDRSGLKEEFRKEFSKLEEVLTNKKTTFFGGNSLSMIDYLIWPWFERLEGLELTECVDHTPKLKLWMAAMRKDPTVSALLLDVKTYRGFLDLYLQDNLQACDYGL
;
A
#
# COMPACT_ATOMS: atom_id res chain seq x y z
N MET A 1 -14.77 -9.51 6.61
CA MET A 1 -14.73 -9.23 5.15
C MET A 1 -13.38 -8.61 4.77
N THR A 2 -12.81 -8.82 3.57
CA THR A 2 -11.48 -8.27 3.18
C THR A 2 -11.37 -6.76 3.45
N PHE A 3 -12.44 -6.01 3.15
CA PHE A 3 -12.48 -4.56 3.37
C PHE A 3 -12.33 -4.17 4.86
N GLU A 4 -12.95 -4.94 5.77
CA GLU A 4 -12.82 -4.70 7.22
C GLU A 4 -11.39 -4.96 7.70
N LEU A 5 -10.74 -6.02 7.19
CA LEU A 5 -9.34 -6.32 7.50
C LEU A 5 -8.41 -5.22 6.99
N PHE A 6 -8.72 -4.66 5.82
CA PHE A 6 -7.96 -3.56 5.23
C PHE A 6 -8.10 -2.23 5.98
N SER A 7 -9.19 -2.02 6.73
CA SER A 7 -9.54 -0.72 7.34
C SER A 7 -8.47 -0.11 8.25
N LYS A 8 -7.52 -0.90 8.76
CA LYS A 8 -6.40 -0.44 9.60
C LYS A 8 -5.22 0.11 8.80
N ILE A 9 -5.06 -0.23 7.53
CA ILE A 9 -3.92 0.19 6.71
C ILE A 9 -3.91 1.70 6.44
N PRO A 10 -5.01 2.35 6.02
CA PRO A 10 -5.01 3.80 5.79
C PRO A 10 -4.58 4.64 7.01
N PRO A 11 -5.12 4.44 8.22
CA PRO A 11 -4.65 5.19 9.40
C PRO A 11 -3.21 4.83 9.80
N LEU A 12 -2.75 3.59 9.60
CA LEU A 12 -1.34 3.21 9.82
C LEU A 12 -0.39 4.00 8.90
N VAL A 13 -0.73 4.17 7.62
CA VAL A 13 0.04 5.01 6.69
C VAL A 13 0.09 6.45 7.18
N GLY A 14 -1.05 7.01 7.62
CA GLY A 14 -1.09 8.35 8.19
C GLY A 14 -0.20 8.50 9.44
N SER A 15 -0.21 7.52 10.33
CA SER A 15 0.66 7.50 11.51
C SER A 15 2.13 7.36 11.16
N PHE A 16 2.46 6.55 10.15
CA PHE A 16 3.83 6.39 9.66
C PHE A 16 4.38 7.70 9.09
N LEU A 17 3.59 8.40 8.29
CA LEU A 17 3.96 9.70 7.72
C LEU A 17 4.20 10.78 8.80
N ARG A 18 3.44 10.75 9.91
CA ARG A 18 3.59 11.71 11.02
C ARG A 18 4.69 11.33 12.03
N SER A 19 5.23 10.11 11.95
CA SER A 19 6.23 9.62 12.90
C SER A 19 7.54 10.43 12.80
N LYS A 20 8.03 10.89 13.95
CA LYS A 20 9.21 11.78 14.02
C LYS A 20 10.51 11.04 14.39
N ASN A 21 10.41 9.88 15.04
CA ASN A 21 11.57 9.12 15.51
C ASN A 21 11.63 7.72 14.86
N LYS A 22 12.78 7.04 15.01
CA LYS A 22 13.01 5.72 14.42
C LYS A 22 12.28 4.58 15.15
N GLU A 23 12.11 4.70 16.47
CA GLU A 23 11.48 3.68 17.30
C GLU A 23 9.98 3.53 16.97
N ASP A 24 9.27 4.64 16.83
CA ASP A 24 7.88 4.70 16.37
C ASP A 24 7.73 4.04 15.00
N ARG A 25 8.67 4.31 14.08
CA ARG A 25 8.66 3.71 12.74
C ARG A 25 8.85 2.20 12.78
N SER A 26 9.71 1.69 13.67
CA SER A 26 9.91 0.25 13.85
C SER A 26 8.62 -0.43 14.35
N GLY A 27 8.00 0.14 15.39
CA GLY A 27 6.72 -0.36 15.91
C GLY A 27 5.61 -0.35 14.85
N LEU A 28 5.52 0.71 14.04
CA LEU A 28 4.55 0.81 12.95
C LEU A 28 4.81 -0.20 11.82
N LYS A 29 6.07 -0.49 11.50
CA LYS A 29 6.43 -1.54 10.54
C LYS A 29 5.97 -2.93 11.01
N GLU A 30 6.06 -3.22 12.30
CA GLU A 30 5.51 -4.46 12.87
C GLU A 30 3.98 -4.51 12.79
N GLU A 31 3.29 -3.39 13.04
CA GLU A 31 1.83 -3.32 12.85
C GLU A 31 1.43 -3.51 11.38
N PHE A 32 2.18 -2.93 10.42
CA PHE A 32 1.97 -3.23 8.99
C PHE A 32 2.11 -4.72 8.69
N ARG A 33 3.17 -5.36 9.21
CA ARG A 33 3.39 -6.79 9.02
C ARG A 33 2.22 -7.62 9.53
N LYS A 34 1.67 -7.28 10.71
CA LYS A 34 0.48 -7.94 11.28
C LYS A 34 -0.76 -7.77 10.41
N GLU A 35 -1.05 -6.54 9.95
CA GLU A 35 -2.22 -6.30 9.10
C GLU A 35 -2.08 -6.98 7.72
N PHE A 36 -0.88 -7.01 7.14
CA PHE A 36 -0.61 -7.73 5.90
C PHE A 36 -0.73 -9.24 6.05
N SER A 37 -0.35 -9.82 7.20
CA SER A 37 -0.57 -11.25 7.48
C SER A 37 -2.05 -11.62 7.41
N LYS A 38 -2.95 -10.77 7.92
CA LYS A 38 -4.41 -11.02 7.82
C LYS A 38 -4.89 -11.06 6.37
N LEU A 39 -4.32 -10.23 5.50
CA LEU A 39 -4.64 -10.20 4.07
C LEU A 39 -4.03 -11.41 3.33
N GLU A 40 -2.82 -11.81 3.70
CA GLU A 40 -2.17 -13.04 3.23
C GLU A 40 -3.03 -14.28 3.55
N GLU A 41 -3.58 -14.36 4.77
CA GLU A 41 -4.49 -15.44 5.17
C GLU A 41 -5.75 -15.48 4.30
N VAL A 42 -6.32 -14.34 3.91
CA VAL A 42 -7.48 -14.30 3.01
C VAL A 42 -7.14 -14.90 1.65
N LEU A 43 -6.03 -14.50 1.04
CA LEU A 43 -5.59 -15.03 -0.26
C LEU A 43 -5.25 -16.52 -0.17
N THR A 44 -4.62 -16.93 0.93
CA THR A 44 -4.28 -18.33 1.21
C THR A 44 -5.53 -19.21 1.33
N ASN A 45 -6.53 -18.74 2.08
CA ASN A 45 -7.77 -19.48 2.31
C ASN A 45 -8.64 -19.55 1.06
N LYS A 46 -8.74 -18.44 0.30
CA LYS A 46 -9.53 -18.39 -0.94
C LYS A 46 -8.87 -19.16 -2.08
N LYS A 47 -7.53 -19.30 -2.07
CA LYS A 47 -6.74 -19.92 -3.15
C LYS A 47 -6.98 -19.26 -4.51
N THR A 48 -7.17 -17.95 -4.50
CA THR A 48 -7.43 -17.11 -5.67
C THR A 48 -6.28 -16.13 -5.87
N THR A 49 -6.11 -15.64 -7.10
CA THR A 49 -5.10 -14.61 -7.41
C THR A 49 -5.45 -13.25 -6.80
N PHE A 50 -6.74 -12.89 -6.83
CA PHE A 50 -7.26 -11.61 -6.36
C PHE A 50 -8.15 -11.79 -5.13
N PHE A 51 -8.38 -10.72 -4.38
CA PHE A 51 -9.24 -10.77 -3.20
C PHE A 51 -10.71 -11.02 -3.57
N GLY A 52 -11.14 -10.60 -4.77
CA GLY A 52 -12.47 -10.87 -5.30
C GLY A 52 -12.66 -12.25 -5.93
N GLY A 53 -11.59 -12.97 -6.27
CA GLY A 53 -11.66 -14.22 -7.00
C GLY A 53 -10.47 -14.43 -7.94
N ASN A 54 -10.66 -15.24 -8.98
CA ASN A 54 -9.62 -15.47 -9.99
C ASN A 54 -9.50 -14.32 -11.01
N SER A 55 -10.50 -13.45 -11.05
CA SER A 55 -10.48 -12.21 -11.82
C SER A 55 -10.45 -11.01 -10.88
N LEU A 56 -9.78 -9.96 -11.33
CA LEU A 56 -9.69 -8.70 -10.62
C LEU A 56 -11.09 -8.07 -10.48
N SER A 57 -11.37 -7.47 -9.33
CA SER A 57 -12.68 -6.88 -9.02
C SER A 57 -12.56 -5.59 -8.22
N MET A 58 -13.70 -4.98 -7.89
CA MET A 58 -13.78 -3.72 -7.14
C MET A 58 -12.93 -3.73 -5.85
N ILE A 59 -12.94 -4.83 -5.07
CA ILE A 59 -12.19 -4.86 -3.81
C ILE A 59 -10.68 -4.69 -4.04
N ASP A 60 -10.15 -5.22 -5.14
CA ASP A 60 -8.73 -5.14 -5.46
C ASP A 60 -8.34 -3.70 -5.80
N TYR A 61 -9.15 -3.02 -6.61
CA TYR A 61 -8.98 -1.60 -6.91
C TYR A 61 -9.13 -0.71 -5.69
N LEU A 62 -10.06 -1.03 -4.78
CA LEU A 62 -10.31 -0.23 -3.58
C LEU A 62 -9.16 -0.25 -2.59
N ILE A 63 -8.33 -1.30 -2.56
CA ILE A 63 -7.20 -1.37 -1.62
C ILE A 63 -5.86 -1.05 -2.30
N TRP A 64 -5.79 -1.17 -3.62
CA TRP A 64 -4.56 -0.99 -4.42
C TRP A 64 -3.75 0.27 -4.10
N PRO A 65 -4.35 1.47 -4.00
CA PRO A 65 -3.58 2.70 -3.90
C PRO A 65 -2.64 2.72 -2.68
N TRP A 66 -2.97 1.99 -1.61
CA TRP A 66 -2.11 1.91 -0.42
C TRP A 66 -0.92 0.97 -0.60
N PHE A 67 -1.07 -0.08 -1.41
CA PHE A 67 0.01 -1.02 -1.73
C PHE A 67 0.98 -0.45 -2.78
N GLU A 68 0.45 0.33 -3.71
CA GLU A 68 1.25 1.06 -4.69
C GLU A 68 2.27 1.99 -4.01
N ARG A 69 1.83 2.69 -2.95
CA ARG A 69 2.63 3.69 -2.23
C ARG A 69 3.75 3.13 -1.35
N LEU A 70 3.78 1.81 -1.10
CA LEU A 70 4.76 1.21 -0.19
C LEU A 70 6.21 1.47 -0.61
N GLU A 71 6.49 1.53 -1.92
CA GLU A 71 7.83 1.83 -2.43
C GLU A 71 8.25 3.27 -2.16
N GLY A 72 7.34 4.22 -2.39
CA GLY A 72 7.56 5.62 -2.04
C GLY A 72 7.80 5.84 -0.55
N LEU A 73 7.16 5.02 0.29
CA LEU A 73 7.26 5.07 1.75
C LEU A 73 8.38 4.19 2.35
N GLU A 74 9.13 3.47 1.54
CA GLU A 74 10.18 2.53 2.01
C GLU A 74 9.63 1.43 2.96
N LEU A 75 8.42 0.96 2.66
CA LEU A 75 7.68 -0.07 3.39
C LEU A 75 7.55 -1.39 2.63
N THR A 76 8.27 -1.57 1.51
CA THR A 76 8.23 -2.79 0.70
C THR A 76 8.68 -4.03 1.47
N GLU A 77 9.60 -3.88 2.43
CA GLU A 77 10.03 -4.97 3.32
C GLU A 77 8.90 -5.50 4.23
N CYS A 78 7.82 -4.74 4.43
CA CYS A 78 6.71 -5.15 5.28
C CYS A 78 5.85 -6.23 4.62
N VAL A 79 5.99 -6.50 3.32
CA VAL A 79 5.26 -7.57 2.62
C VAL A 79 6.12 -8.81 2.35
N ASP A 80 7.39 -8.82 2.78
CA ASP A 80 8.32 -9.92 2.46
C ASP A 80 7.91 -11.28 3.05
N HIS A 81 7.23 -11.28 4.19
CA HIS A 81 6.68 -12.48 4.82
C HIS A 81 5.32 -12.91 4.23
N THR A 82 4.78 -12.19 3.24
CA THR A 82 3.46 -12.43 2.64
C THR A 82 3.57 -12.77 1.14
N PRO A 83 3.92 -14.01 0.78
CA PRO A 83 4.20 -14.37 -0.61
C PRO A 83 2.98 -14.27 -1.55
N LYS A 84 1.76 -14.61 -1.10
CA LYS A 84 0.55 -14.46 -1.94
C LYS A 84 0.21 -13.00 -2.15
N LEU A 85 0.38 -12.16 -1.14
CA LEU A 85 0.18 -10.72 -1.24
C LEU A 85 1.19 -10.10 -2.20
N LYS A 86 2.47 -10.51 -2.18
CA LYS A 86 3.46 -10.07 -3.18
C LYS A 86 3.07 -10.50 -4.60
N LEU A 87 2.56 -11.72 -4.78
CA LEU A 87 2.05 -12.19 -6.07
C LEU A 87 0.83 -11.38 -6.53
N TRP A 88 -0.09 -11.06 -5.62
CA TRP A 88 -1.22 -10.18 -5.89
C TRP A 88 -0.74 -8.77 -6.30
N MET A 89 0.25 -8.19 -5.60
CA MET A 89 0.82 -6.89 -5.97
C MET A 89 1.46 -6.90 -7.37
N ALA A 90 2.12 -7.99 -7.73
CA ALA A 90 2.69 -8.18 -9.05
C ALA A 90 1.61 -8.38 -10.13
N ALA A 91 0.50 -9.05 -9.80
CA ALA A 91 -0.63 -9.20 -10.70
C ALA A 91 -1.35 -7.87 -10.94
N MET A 92 -1.57 -7.08 -9.89
CA MET A 92 -2.19 -5.75 -9.98
C MET A 92 -1.38 -4.80 -10.89
N ARG A 93 -0.05 -4.80 -10.80
CA ARG A 93 0.81 -4.00 -11.70
C ARG A 93 0.68 -4.35 -13.19
N LYS A 94 0.18 -5.53 -13.52
CA LYS A 94 -0.03 -5.98 -14.91
C LYS A 94 -1.43 -5.62 -15.45
N ASP A 95 -2.34 -5.20 -14.59
CA ASP A 95 -3.68 -4.78 -15.00
C ASP A 95 -3.59 -3.47 -15.83
N PRO A 96 -4.27 -3.36 -16.98
CA PRO A 96 -4.22 -2.15 -17.81
C PRO A 96 -4.67 -0.87 -17.09
N THR A 97 -5.70 -0.96 -16.24
CA THR A 97 -6.23 0.20 -15.50
C THR A 97 -5.23 0.68 -14.46
N VAL A 98 -4.68 -0.26 -13.67
CA VAL A 98 -3.61 0.04 -12.71
C VAL A 98 -2.39 0.62 -13.42
N SER A 99 -1.91 -0.04 -14.47
CA SER A 99 -0.69 0.35 -15.18
C SER A 99 -0.79 1.74 -15.79
N ALA A 100 -1.97 2.15 -16.27
CA ALA A 100 -2.19 3.47 -16.85
C ALA A 100 -2.18 4.61 -15.81
N LEU A 101 -2.34 4.28 -14.52
CA LEU A 101 -2.44 5.22 -13.41
C LEU A 101 -1.29 5.11 -12.40
N LEU A 102 -0.24 4.34 -12.72
CA LEU A 102 0.88 4.15 -11.80
C LEU A 102 1.58 5.46 -11.48
N LEU A 103 1.81 5.69 -10.19
CA LEU A 103 2.59 6.80 -9.69
C LEU A 103 4.08 6.57 -9.96
N ASP A 104 4.75 7.60 -10.48
CA ASP A 104 6.20 7.64 -10.45
C ASP A 104 6.69 7.83 -9.00
N VAL A 105 7.59 6.97 -8.56
CA VAL A 105 8.07 6.94 -7.16
C VAL A 105 8.77 8.24 -6.79
N LYS A 106 9.52 8.84 -7.72
CA LYS A 106 10.24 10.10 -7.47
C LYS A 106 9.26 11.27 -7.36
N THR A 107 8.27 11.34 -8.26
CA THR A 107 7.19 12.34 -8.20
C THR A 107 6.40 12.22 -6.89
N TYR A 108 6.05 11.00 -6.48
CA TYR A 108 5.31 10.78 -5.24
C TYR A 108 6.11 11.18 -3.99
N ARG A 109 7.42 10.88 -3.95
CA ARG A 109 8.29 11.33 -2.86
C ARG A 109 8.40 12.86 -2.80
N GLY A 110 8.56 13.52 -3.93
CA GLY A 110 8.60 14.99 -3.98
C GLY A 110 7.29 15.64 -3.54
N PHE A 111 6.15 15.07 -3.93
CA PHE A 111 4.84 15.44 -3.37
C PHE A 111 4.82 15.31 -1.85
N LEU A 112 5.25 14.16 -1.29
CA LEU A 112 5.22 13.92 0.16
C LEU A 112 6.12 14.89 0.92
N ASP A 113 7.32 15.18 0.41
CA ASP A 113 8.26 16.09 1.04
C ASP A 113 7.66 17.51 1.20
N LEU A 114 6.95 17.99 0.19
CA LEU A 114 6.24 19.28 0.23
C LEU A 114 4.96 19.21 1.09
N TYR A 115 4.19 18.13 0.95
CA TYR A 115 2.92 17.95 1.63
C TYR A 115 3.08 17.90 3.16
N LEU A 116 4.13 17.24 3.64
CA LEU A 116 4.44 17.17 5.08
C LEU A 116 4.92 18.49 5.69
N GLN A 117 5.21 19.49 4.85
CA GLN A 117 5.58 20.85 5.24
C GLN A 117 4.43 21.85 5.07
N ASP A 118 3.21 21.38 4.81
CA ASP A 118 2.04 22.21 4.50
C ASP A 118 2.28 23.18 3.32
N ASN A 119 3.14 22.80 2.37
CA ASN A 119 3.46 23.64 1.22
C ASN A 119 2.36 23.57 0.16
N LEU A 120 1.83 24.74 -0.24
CA LEU A 120 0.76 24.86 -1.23
C LEU A 120 1.13 24.31 -2.62
N GLN A 121 2.42 24.22 -2.95
CA GLN A 121 2.91 23.67 -4.21
C GLN A 121 2.94 22.14 -4.23
N ALA A 122 2.64 21.46 -3.13
CA ALA A 122 2.74 20.01 -3.04
C ALA A 122 1.89 19.31 -4.12
N CYS A 123 0.63 19.70 -4.27
CA CYS A 123 -0.30 19.09 -5.21
C CYS A 123 0.08 19.30 -6.69
N ASP A 124 0.88 20.33 -6.98
CA ASP A 124 1.34 20.67 -8.33
C ASP A 124 2.77 20.14 -8.61
N TYR A 125 3.33 19.29 -7.72
CA TYR A 125 4.68 18.77 -7.90
C TYR A 125 4.81 17.94 -9.19
N GLY A 126 5.67 18.40 -10.10
CA GLY A 126 5.97 17.73 -11.37
C GLY A 126 5.11 18.16 -12.57
N LEU A 127 4.24 19.16 -12.39
CA LEU A 127 3.51 19.84 -13.48
C LEU A 127 4.28 21.04 -14.05
#